data_AF-A0A317HAH3-F1
#
_entry.id   AF-A0A317HAH3-F1
#
_cell.length_a   1.000
_cell.length_b   1.000
_cell.length_c   1.000
_cell.angle_alpha   90.00
_cell.angle_beta   90.00
_cell.angle_gamma   90.00
#
_symmetry.space_group_name_H-M   'P 1'
#
loop_
_entity.id
_entity.type
_entity.pdbx_description
1 polymer ?
#
loop_
_entity_poly.entity_id
_entity_poly.type
_entity_poly.pdbx_seq_one_letter_code
_entity_poly.pdbx_strand_id
1 'polypeptide(L)' 'DSLKVRVAAPAVESKANALLIEFLGEKLDVSASQVSIARGARGRNKTVEVHAPGAVALGAIRDWDRT' A
#
# COMPACT_ATOMS: atom_id res chain seq x y z
N ASP A 1 13.31 -6.97 -3.77
CA ASP A 1 11.86 -7.23 -3.73
C ASP A 1 11.07 -5.95 -3.64
N SER A 2 10.13 -5.74 -4.57
CA SER A 2 9.23 -4.59 -4.56
C SER A 2 7.97 -4.94 -5.36
N LEU A 3 6.80 -4.62 -4.83
CA LEU A 3 5.52 -4.82 -5.52
C LEU A 3 5.23 -3.62 -6.42
N LYS A 4 4.73 -3.90 -7.63
CA LYS A 4 4.36 -2.85 -8.58
C LYS A 4 2.89 -2.49 -8.42
N VAL A 5 2.63 -1.33 -7.81
CA VAL A 5 1.28 -0.82 -7.59
C VAL A 5 0.97 0.27 -8.62
N ARG A 6 -0.19 0.18 -9.28
CA ARG A 6 -0.70 1.21 -10.19
C ARG A 6 -1.90 1.88 -9.54
N VAL A 7 -1.75 3.14 -9.14
CA VAL A 7 -2.83 3.98 -8.61
C VAL A 7 -3.00 5.20 -9.52
N ALA A 8 -4.23 5.46 -9.94
CA ALA A 8 -4.58 6.65 -10.72
C ALA A 8 -4.76 7.83 -9.76
N ALA A 9 -3.72 8.63 -9.58
CA ALA A 9 -3.74 9.79 -8.69
C ALA A 9 -3.52 11.10 -9.45
N PRO A 10 -4.17 12.21 -9.04
CA PRO A 10 -3.82 13.55 -9.52
C PRO A 10 -2.34 13.84 -9.25
N ALA A 11 -1.71 14.71 -10.03
CA ALA A 11 -0.29 15.09 -9.92
C ALA A 11 0.10 15.82 -8.61
N VAL A 12 -0.77 15.77 -7.59
CA VAL A 12 -0.52 16.27 -6.25
C VAL A 12 -0.14 15.09 -5.37
N GLU A 13 1.10 15.09 -4.90
CA GLU A 13 1.72 14.00 -4.14
C GLU A 13 0.90 13.56 -2.92
N SER A 14 0.28 14.50 -2.21
CA SER A 14 -0.56 14.21 -1.05
C SER A 14 -1.78 13.36 -1.40
N LYS A 15 -2.36 13.52 -2.60
CA LYS A 15 -3.50 12.72 -3.05
C LYS A 15 -3.06 11.32 -3.51
N ALA A 16 -1.85 11.18 -4.06
CA ALA A 16 -1.30 9.88 -4.43
C ALA A 16 -1.03 8.99 -3.21
N ASN A 17 -0.56 9.57 -2.11
CA ASN A 17 -0.32 8.84 -0.88
C ASN A 17 -1.62 8.33 -0.24
N ALA A 18 -2.65 9.19 -0.17
CA ALA A 18 -3.96 8.81 0.34
C ALA A 18 -4.58 7.68 -0.48
N LEU A 19 -4.60 7.80 -1.81
CA LEU A 19 -5.14 6.78 -2.70
C LEU A 19 -4.37 5.45 -2.60
N LEU A 20 -3.05 5.50 -2.41
CA LEU A 20 -2.25 4.29 -2.18
C LEU A 20 -2.61 3.62 -0.86
N ILE A 21 -2.77 4.39 0.21
CA ILE A 21 -3.15 3.90 1.53
C ILE A 21 -4.54 3.24 1.48
N GLU A 22 -5.52 3.90 0.85
CA GLU A 22 -6.87 3.34 0.68
C GLU A 22 -6.85 2.07 -0.18
N PHE A 23 -6.16 2.10 -1.33
CA PHE A 23 -6.03 0.95 -2.20
C PHE A 23 -5.41 -0.27 -1.50
N LEU A 24 -4.36 -0.04 -0.70
CA LEU A 24 -3.73 -1.11 0.07
C LEU A 24 -4.61 -1.59 1.22
N GLY A 25 -5.37 -0.70 1.86
CA GLY A 25 -6.36 -1.08 2.87
C GLY A 25 -7.39 -2.06 2.32
N GLU A 26 -7.99 -1.73 1.17
CA GLU A 26 -8.97 -2.61 0.50
C GLU A 26 -8.36 -3.94 0.06
N LYS A 27 -7.12 -3.93 -0.47
CA LYS A 27 -6.47 -5.16 -0.96
C LYS A 27 -5.98 -6.09 0.14
N LEU A 28 -5.62 -5.55 1.30
CA LEU A 28 -5.12 -6.31 2.43
C LEU A 28 -6.22 -6.64 3.46
N ASP A 29 -7.46 -6.19 3.22
CA ASP A 29 -8.60 -6.32 4.14
C ASP A 29 -8.33 -5.68 5.51
N VAL A 30 -7.77 -4.46 5.50
CA VAL A 30 -7.38 -3.70 6.70
C VAL A 30 -7.87 -2.27 6.60
N SER A 31 -8.05 -1.61 7.76
CA SER A 31 -8.44 -0.20 7.72
C SER A 31 -7.32 0.68 7.16
N ALA A 32 -7.67 1.73 6.42
CA ALA A 32 -6.71 2.73 5.93
C ALA A 32 -5.87 3.34 7.07
N SER A 33 -6.42 3.45 8.28
CA SER A 33 -5.70 3.94 9.46
C SER A 33 -4.56 3.03 9.93
N GLN A 34 -4.59 1.76 9.54
CA GLN A 34 -3.55 0.78 9.83
C GLN A 34 -2.46 0.76 8.74
N VAL A 35 -2.61 1.53 7.67
CA VAL A 35 -1.65 1.57 6.56
C VAL A 35 -1.00 2.95 6.54
N SER A 36 0.33 2.99 6.58
CA SER A 36 1.07 4.25 6.58
C SER A 36 2.33 4.18 5.72
N ILE A 37 2.79 5.30 5.19
CA ILE A 37 4.01 5.36 4.39
C ILE A 37 5.18 5.68 5.33
N ALA A 38 5.99 4.68 5.65
CA ALA A 38 7.17 4.84 6.48
C ALA A 38 8.30 5.59 5.76
N ARG A 39 8.49 5.34 4.45
CA ARG A 39 9.54 6.00 3.64
C ARG A 39 9.12 6.21 2.19
N GLY A 40 9.76 7.19 1.54
CA GLY A 40 9.59 7.39 0.09
C GLY A 40 8.31 8.14 -0.30
N ALA A 41 7.72 8.94 0.59
CA ALA A 41 6.49 9.70 0.32
C ALA A 41 6.58 10.57 -0.96
N ARG A 42 7.75 11.15 -1.25
CA ARG A 42 8.04 11.93 -2.48
C ARG A 42 8.53 11.11 -3.68
N GLY A 43 8.77 9.82 -3.47
CA GLY A 43 9.39 8.93 -4.44
C GLY A 43 8.41 7.96 -5.09
N ARG A 44 8.92 7.31 -6.15
CA ARG A 44 8.24 6.20 -6.84
C ARG A 44 8.28 4.91 -6.01
N ASN A 45 9.35 4.75 -5.24
CA ASN A 45 9.55 3.62 -4.36
C ASN A 45 9.15 4.03 -2.94
N LYS A 46 8.14 3.34 -2.40
CA LYS A 46 7.51 3.66 -1.11
C LYS A 46 7.62 2.44 -0.21
N THR A 47 8.08 2.66 1.02
CA THR A 47 7.98 1.66 2.09
C THR A 47 6.69 1.94 2.84
N VAL A 48 5.80 0.95 2.86
CA VAL A 48 4.50 1.03 3.54
C VAL A 48 4.54 0.11 4.76
N GLU A 49 4.12 0.63 5.89
CA GLU A 49 3.89 -0.12 7.12
C GLU A 49 2.40 -0.44 7.25
N VAL A 50 2.10 -1.70 7.57
CA VAL A 50 0.74 -2.21 7.73
C VAL A 50 0.60 -2.82 9.12
N HIS A 51 -0.23 -2.21 9.95
CA HIS A 51 -0.52 -2.64 11.31
C HIS A 51 -1.72 -3.58 11.34
N ALA A 52 -1.52 -4.84 10.95
CA ALA A 52 -2.59 -5.83 10.88
C ALA A 52 -2.11 -7.22 11.31
N PRO A 53 -3.03 -8.18 11.59
CA PRO A 53 -2.66 -9.57 11.82
C PRO A 53 -1.85 -10.11 10.63
N GLY A 54 -0.59 -10.49 10.89
CA GLY A 54 0.37 -10.84 9.83
C GLY A 54 -0.11 -11.95 8.90
N ALA A 55 -0.94 -12.89 9.37
CA ALA A 55 -1.47 -13.98 8.55
C ALA A 55 -2.35 -13.50 7.38
N VAL A 56 -3.17 -12.47 7.59
CA VAL A 56 -4.08 -11.93 6.57
C VAL A 56 -3.28 -11.11 5.55
N ALA A 57 -2.47 -10.16 6.02
CA ALA A 57 -1.69 -9.29 5.16
C ALA A 57 -0.64 -10.06 4.32
N LEU A 58 0.06 -11.04 4.93
CA LEU A 58 1.04 -11.85 4.19
C LEU A 58 0.39 -12.76 3.16
N GLY A 59 -0.83 -13.27 3.42
CA GLY A 59 -1.58 -14.05 2.44
C GLY A 59 -1.86 -13.24 1.17
N ALA A 60 -2.47 -12.06 1.34
CA ALA A 60 -2.78 -11.16 0.23
C ALA A 60 -1.53 -10.70 -0.55
N ILE A 61 -0.42 -10.42 0.16
CA ILE A 61 0.85 -10.05 -0.48
C ILE A 61 1.42 -11.21 -1.33
N ARG A 62 1.36 -12.45 -0.82
CA ARG A 62 1.87 -13.63 -1.54
C ARG A 62 1.05 -13.96 -2.78
N ASP A 63 -0.26 -13.75 -2.72
CA ASP A 63 -1.13 -13.96 -3.87
C ASP A 63 -0.87 -12.92 -4.97
N TRP A 64 -0.51 -11.69 -4.59
CA TRP A 64 -0.17 -10.63 -5.53
C TRP A 64 1.10 -10.94 -6.34
N ASP A 65 2.12 -11.53 -5.72
CA ASP A 65 3.38 -11.90 -6.39
C ASP A 65 3.20 -13.01 -7.45
N ARG A 66 2.08 -13.74 -7.41
CA ARG A 66 1.76 -14.83 -8.34
C ARG A 66 1.01 -14.41 -9.60
N THR A 67 0.69 -13.11 -9.75
CA THR A 67 -0.11 -12.57 -10.87
C THR A 67 0.74 -11.71 -11.80
#